data_AF-A0A7R9G5Z0-F1
#
_entry.id   AF-A0A7R9G5Z0-F1
#
_cell.length_a   1.000
_cell.length_b   1.000
_cell.length_c   1.000
_cell.angle_alpha   90.00
_cell.angle_beta   90.00
_cell.angle_gamma   90.00
#
_symmetry.space_group_name_H-M   'P 1'
#
loop_
_entity.id
_entity.type
_entity.pdbx_description
1 polymer ?
#
loop_
_entity_poly.entity_id
_entity_poly.type
_entity_poly.pdbx_seq_one_letter_code
_entity_poly.pdbx_strand_id
1 'polypeptide(L)'
;KEGCSLHLSQKFTQLYPLSRSVPILSSRSAPGVIMATGVLGKSLKGHPGVFLSTDAGLSWRQILNDYYFFNFGDHGGVLVAVKYYKAHGETRDLLYSTDDGETWQTFEFSQNNLRVYGLMTEPGENTTIFTMFGSFVGAHQWLILKVDLRNAFTYVCTKDDYKFWSPSAVSGPRMPCLLGRKETYERRVPHSNCYNGRDYDRPVKLEVCECELEDFEW
;
A
#
# COMPACT_ATOMS: atom_id res chain seq x y z
N LYS A 1 11.14 23.20 11.54
CA LYS A 1 11.74 22.14 12.40
C LYS A 1 12.91 21.54 11.63
N GLU A 2 14.14 21.92 11.93
CA GLU A 2 15.31 21.39 11.22
C GLU A 2 15.59 19.92 11.59
N GLY A 3 15.95 19.12 10.59
CA GLY A 3 16.38 17.72 10.77
C GLY A 3 15.28 16.70 11.07
N CYS A 4 14.01 17.03 10.82
CA CYS A 4 12.89 16.10 10.95
C CYS A 4 12.44 15.59 9.58
N SER A 5 12.43 14.28 9.36
CA SER A 5 11.95 13.65 8.13
C SER A 5 11.22 12.33 8.42
N LEU A 6 10.66 11.74 7.36
CA LEU A 6 10.11 10.39 7.42
C LEU A 6 11.24 9.37 7.25
N HIS A 7 11.35 8.45 8.21
CA HIS A 7 12.29 7.33 8.13
C HIS A 7 11.50 6.03 8.01
N LEU A 8 11.75 5.27 6.93
CA LEU A 8 11.03 4.02 6.67
C LEU A 8 11.81 2.80 7.18
N SER A 9 11.09 1.89 7.82
CA SER A 9 11.61 0.63 8.30
C SER A 9 11.79 -0.33 7.14
N GLN A 10 12.96 -0.96 7.05
CA GLN A 10 13.29 -1.97 6.05
C GLN A 10 13.61 -3.31 6.71
N LYS A 11 14.19 -4.25 5.95
CA LYS A 11 14.54 -5.61 6.42
C LYS A 11 15.31 -5.65 7.74
N PHE A 12 16.13 -4.63 8.03
CA PHE A 12 16.88 -4.56 9.29
C PHE A 12 15.97 -4.63 10.54
N THR A 13 14.78 -4.03 10.50
CA THR A 13 13.83 -4.09 11.64
C THR A 13 13.28 -5.49 11.91
N GLN A 14 13.34 -6.39 10.93
CA GLN A 14 12.92 -7.79 11.10
C GLN A 14 13.89 -8.61 11.95
N LEU A 15 15.12 -8.13 12.14
CA LEU A 15 16.09 -8.76 13.05
C LEU A 15 15.67 -8.62 14.53
N TYR A 16 14.76 -7.69 14.84
CA TYR A 16 14.27 -7.44 16.19
C TYR A 16 12.87 -8.05 16.36
N PRO A 17 12.69 -9.09 17.20
CA PRO A 17 11.44 -9.88 17.28
C PRO A 17 10.18 -9.10 17.67
N LEU A 18 10.35 -7.98 18.37
CA LEU A 18 9.28 -7.11 18.86
C LEU A 18 8.85 -6.05 17.84
N SER A 19 9.67 -5.77 16.81
CA SER A 19 9.42 -4.75 15.78
C SER A 19 9.31 -5.36 14.39
N ARG A 20 8.78 -6.59 14.29
CA ARG A 20 8.58 -7.23 12.98
C ARG A 20 7.57 -6.41 12.19
N SER A 21 8.07 -5.68 11.20
CA SER A 21 7.29 -4.89 10.27
C SER A 21 7.18 -5.61 8.92
N VAL A 22 6.10 -5.32 8.20
CA VAL A 22 6.02 -5.64 6.77
C VAL A 22 7.07 -4.78 6.06
N PRO A 23 7.89 -5.35 5.16
CA PRO A 23 8.75 -4.55 4.29
C PRO A 23 7.97 -3.46 3.55
N ILE A 24 8.68 -2.48 3.00
CA ILE A 24 8.08 -1.52 2.07
C ILE A 24 7.37 -2.30 0.96
N LEU A 25 6.07 -2.07 0.84
CA LEU A 25 5.20 -2.72 -0.12
C LEU A 25 4.96 -1.75 -1.29
N SER A 26 5.38 -2.19 -2.47
CA SER A 26 5.04 -1.58 -3.74
C SER A 26 4.97 -2.70 -4.79
N SER A 27 4.21 -2.49 -5.84
CA SER A 27 4.05 -3.47 -6.92
C SER A 27 3.84 -2.78 -8.25
N ARG A 28 4.22 -3.46 -9.33
CA ARG A 28 3.96 -3.00 -10.70
C ARG A 28 2.45 -2.93 -10.99
N SER A 29 1.65 -3.70 -10.27
CA SER A 29 0.18 -3.67 -10.39
C SER A 29 -0.42 -2.34 -9.93
N ALA A 30 0.24 -1.62 -9.01
CA ALA A 30 -0.21 -0.35 -8.45
C ALA A 30 0.87 0.76 -8.53
N PRO A 31 1.16 1.31 -9.73
CA PRO A 31 2.19 2.33 -9.91
C PRO A 31 1.94 3.58 -9.06
N GLY A 32 2.99 4.03 -8.36
CA GLY A 32 2.95 5.18 -7.47
C GLY A 32 2.48 4.88 -6.05
N VAL A 33 1.88 3.70 -5.79
CA VAL A 33 1.44 3.30 -4.45
C VAL A 33 2.60 2.66 -3.69
N ILE A 34 2.92 3.22 -2.52
CA ILE A 34 3.94 2.69 -1.61
C ILE A 34 3.38 2.71 -0.19
N MET A 35 3.31 1.54 0.44
CA MET A 35 2.96 1.40 1.86
C MET A 35 4.17 0.97 2.67
N ALA A 36 4.42 1.64 3.79
CA ALA A 36 5.60 1.34 4.60
C ALA A 36 5.35 1.64 6.09
N THR A 37 5.93 0.83 6.96
CA THR A 37 6.07 1.21 8.36
C THR A 37 7.22 2.20 8.51
N GLY A 38 7.02 3.29 9.24
CA GLY A 38 8.03 4.31 9.45
C GLY A 38 7.86 5.11 10.72
N VAL A 39 8.76 6.06 10.95
CA VAL A 39 8.76 7.00 12.06
C VAL A 39 9.02 8.39 11.52
N LEU A 40 8.26 9.37 12.00
CA LEU A 40 8.49 10.79 11.72
C LEU A 40 9.36 11.39 12.82
N GLY A 41 10.57 11.83 12.48
CA GLY A 41 11.52 12.29 13.50
C GLY A 41 12.91 12.58 12.95
N LYS A 42 13.91 12.55 13.82
CA LYS A 42 15.33 12.71 13.45
C LYS A 42 16.03 11.39 13.12
N SER A 43 15.35 10.26 13.37
CA SER A 43 15.87 8.91 13.14
C SER A 43 14.70 7.91 13.14
N LEU A 44 14.99 6.62 12.90
CA LEU A 44 14.03 5.52 13.05
C LEU A 44 13.58 5.26 14.50
N LYS A 45 14.11 6.00 15.48
CA LYS A 45 13.67 5.90 16.88
C LYS A 45 12.39 6.72 17.08
N GLY A 46 11.32 6.07 17.53
CA GLY A 46 10.08 6.75 17.88
C GLY A 46 8.87 5.83 17.80
N HIS A 47 7.68 6.44 17.78
CA HIS A 47 6.42 5.73 17.62
C HIS A 47 6.24 5.38 16.14
N PRO A 48 6.14 4.09 15.80
CA PRO A 48 5.94 3.65 14.44
C PRO A 48 4.53 3.98 13.97
N GLY A 49 4.37 4.18 12.67
CA GLY A 49 3.08 4.25 12.00
C GLY A 49 3.18 3.64 10.61
N VAL A 50 2.03 3.41 9.98
CA VAL A 50 1.96 3.04 8.58
C VAL A 50 1.79 4.31 7.76
N PHE A 51 2.66 4.47 6.77
CA PHE A 51 2.68 5.59 5.84
C PHE A 51 2.34 5.09 4.44
N LEU A 52 1.61 5.94 3.71
CA LEU A 52 1.22 5.71 2.33
C LEU A 52 1.71 6.88 1.48
N SER A 53 2.32 6.55 0.35
CA SER A 53 2.49 7.47 -0.78
C SER A 53 1.69 6.94 -1.95
N THR A 54 1.05 7.85 -2.69
CA THR A 54 0.34 7.54 -3.94
C THR A 54 0.95 8.26 -5.14
N ASP A 55 2.12 8.88 -4.96
CA ASP A 55 2.85 9.66 -5.96
C ASP A 55 4.33 9.23 -6.05
N ALA A 56 4.58 7.94 -5.88
CA ALA A 56 5.92 7.32 -5.98
C ALA A 56 6.95 7.86 -4.97
N GLY A 57 6.50 8.25 -3.78
CA GLY A 57 7.34 8.64 -2.66
C GLY A 57 7.67 10.12 -2.57
N LEU A 58 7.08 10.96 -3.44
CA LEU A 58 7.22 12.42 -3.39
C LEU A 58 6.54 13.00 -2.15
N SER A 59 5.31 12.56 -1.87
CA SER A 59 4.56 12.92 -0.67
C SER A 59 4.08 11.69 0.08
N TRP A 60 3.88 11.86 1.39
CA TRP A 60 3.53 10.78 2.31
C TRP A 60 2.45 11.23 3.29
N ARG A 61 1.52 10.33 3.59
CA ARG A 61 0.51 10.49 4.65
C ARG A 61 0.62 9.35 5.65
N GLN A 62 0.55 9.66 6.94
CA GLN A 62 0.36 8.64 7.97
C GLN A 62 -1.09 8.15 7.93
N ILE A 63 -1.29 6.88 7.60
CA ILE A 63 -2.61 6.27 7.42
C ILE A 63 -3.06 5.46 8.63
N LEU A 64 -2.12 4.89 9.40
CA LEU A 64 -2.42 4.14 10.62
C LEU A 64 -1.35 4.43 11.68
N ASN A 65 -1.75 4.41 12.95
CA ASN A 65 -0.84 4.51 14.08
C ASN A 65 -0.37 3.11 14.47
N ASP A 66 0.91 2.94 14.78
CA ASP A 66 1.55 1.68 15.15
C ASP A 66 1.75 0.63 14.03
N TYR A 67 2.11 -0.60 14.43
CA TYR A 67 2.42 -1.73 13.55
C TYR A 67 1.17 -2.46 13.08
N TYR A 68 1.02 -2.55 11.76
CA TYR A 68 0.01 -3.37 11.10
C TYR A 68 0.69 -4.29 10.10
N PHE A 69 0.10 -5.47 9.89
CA PHE A 69 0.26 -6.15 8.62
C PHE A 69 -0.61 -5.42 7.60
N PHE A 70 -0.06 -5.09 6.44
CA PHE A 70 -0.80 -4.43 5.37
C PHE A 70 -0.52 -5.10 4.03
N ASN A 71 -1.49 -4.99 3.13
CA ASN A 71 -1.39 -5.42 1.75
C ASN A 71 -2.34 -4.57 0.89
N PHE A 72 -2.31 -4.76 -0.43
CA PHE A 72 -3.31 -4.21 -1.33
C PHE A 72 -3.71 -5.23 -2.39
N GLY A 73 -4.85 -4.99 -3.03
CA GLY A 73 -5.42 -5.82 -4.08
C GLY A 73 -6.11 -4.97 -5.13
N ASP A 74 -6.69 -5.62 -6.14
CA ASP A 74 -7.34 -4.98 -7.28
C ASP A 74 -6.48 -3.87 -7.91
N HIS A 75 -5.19 -4.15 -8.16
CA HIS A 75 -4.26 -3.18 -8.77
C HIS A 75 -4.08 -1.88 -7.96
N GLY A 76 -4.16 -2.00 -6.63
CA GLY A 76 -4.15 -0.88 -5.69
C GLY A 76 -5.55 -0.29 -5.42
N GLY A 77 -6.60 -0.90 -5.96
CA GLY A 77 -7.99 -0.48 -5.76
C GLY A 77 -8.48 -0.63 -4.31
N VAL A 78 -7.94 -1.59 -3.56
CA VAL A 78 -8.24 -1.77 -2.14
C VAL A 78 -6.96 -1.95 -1.34
N LEU A 79 -6.82 -1.18 -0.26
CA LEU A 79 -5.78 -1.33 0.74
C LEU A 79 -6.35 -2.07 1.94
N VAL A 80 -5.58 -2.96 2.56
CA VAL A 80 -5.99 -3.71 3.74
C VAL A 80 -4.93 -3.63 4.83
N ALA A 81 -5.38 -3.65 6.07
CA ALA A 81 -4.51 -3.67 7.23
C ALA A 81 -5.12 -4.46 8.39
N VAL A 82 -4.32 -5.25 9.08
CA VAL A 82 -4.72 -6.00 10.29
C VAL A 82 -3.68 -5.83 11.37
N LYS A 83 -4.14 -5.70 12.62
CA LYS A 83 -3.27 -5.44 13.78
C LYS A 83 -2.23 -6.55 13.94
N TYR A 84 -0.98 -6.15 14.21
CA TYR A 84 0.06 -7.10 14.55
C TYR A 84 -0.10 -7.59 15.99
N TYR A 85 -0.36 -8.89 16.17
CA TYR A 85 -0.79 -9.41 17.48
C TYR A 85 0.22 -9.18 18.61
N LYS A 86 1.53 -9.17 18.34
CA LYS A 86 2.54 -8.94 19.38
C LYS A 86 2.59 -7.48 19.85
N ALA A 87 2.13 -6.55 19.02
CA ALA A 87 2.12 -5.13 19.36
C ALA A 87 0.79 -4.72 20.01
N HIS A 88 -0.35 -5.24 19.53
CA HIS A 88 -1.69 -4.75 19.91
C HIS A 88 -2.63 -5.81 20.48
N GLY A 89 -2.14 -7.04 20.68
CA GLY A 89 -2.97 -8.15 21.15
C GLY A 89 -3.84 -8.76 20.06
N GLU A 90 -4.79 -9.60 20.47
CA GLU A 90 -5.64 -10.31 19.52
C GLU A 90 -6.70 -9.40 18.86
N THR A 91 -7.09 -9.76 17.64
CA THR A 91 -8.06 -8.98 16.88
C THR A 91 -9.02 -9.87 16.09
N ARG A 92 -10.17 -9.32 15.77
CA ARG A 92 -11.18 -9.91 14.87
C ARG A 92 -11.49 -8.99 13.68
N ASP A 93 -10.78 -7.87 13.59
CA ASP A 93 -11.06 -6.75 12.71
C ASP A 93 -10.00 -6.65 11.62
N LEU A 94 -10.44 -6.60 10.37
CA LEU A 94 -9.63 -6.22 9.22
C LEU A 94 -10.03 -4.81 8.82
N LEU A 95 -9.06 -3.88 8.77
CA LEU A 95 -9.27 -2.56 8.23
C LEU A 95 -9.09 -2.60 6.72
N TYR A 96 -9.94 -1.89 5.99
CA TYR A 96 -9.78 -1.72 4.54
C TYR A 96 -10.12 -0.30 4.09
N SER A 97 -9.56 0.11 2.97
CA SER A 97 -9.81 1.41 2.32
C SER A 97 -9.90 1.22 0.80
N THR A 98 -10.85 1.88 0.17
CA THR A 98 -11.02 1.91 -1.30
C THR A 98 -10.78 3.30 -1.90
N ASP A 99 -10.30 4.25 -1.09
CA ASP A 99 -10.10 5.66 -1.44
C ASP A 99 -8.65 6.12 -1.20
N ASP A 100 -7.69 5.29 -1.62
CA ASP A 100 -6.26 5.56 -1.47
C ASP A 100 -5.87 5.85 0.01
N GLY A 101 -6.48 5.13 0.95
CA GLY A 101 -6.17 5.21 2.38
C GLY A 101 -6.65 6.49 3.07
N GLU A 102 -7.61 7.22 2.50
CA GLU A 102 -8.18 8.43 3.08
C GLU A 102 -9.15 8.09 4.21
N THR A 103 -10.03 7.14 3.97
CA THR A 103 -10.94 6.59 4.97
C THR A 103 -10.74 5.09 5.12
N TRP A 104 -10.92 4.60 6.35
CA TRP A 104 -10.75 3.20 6.69
C TRP A 104 -12.04 2.67 7.30
N GLN A 105 -12.50 1.54 6.77
CA GLN A 105 -13.66 0.80 7.25
C GLN A 105 -13.21 -0.49 7.92
N THR A 106 -14.04 -1.00 8.83
CA THR A 106 -13.77 -2.24 9.58
C THR A 106 -14.61 -3.38 9.03
N PHE A 107 -13.97 -4.51 8.77
CA PHE A 107 -14.59 -5.80 8.43
C PHE A 107 -14.30 -6.82 9.54
N GLU A 108 -15.33 -7.28 10.23
CA GLU A 108 -15.21 -8.32 11.25
C GLU A 108 -15.10 -9.70 10.58
N PHE A 109 -13.90 -10.30 10.61
CA PHE A 109 -13.61 -11.56 9.92
C PHE A 109 -13.85 -12.81 10.78
N SER A 110 -14.13 -12.63 12.08
CA SER A 110 -14.30 -13.70 13.06
C SER A 110 -15.17 -13.23 14.23
N GLN A 111 -15.94 -14.13 14.82
CA GLN A 111 -16.70 -13.84 16.05
C GLN A 111 -15.80 -13.72 17.29
N ASN A 112 -14.65 -14.39 17.27
CA ASN A 112 -13.69 -14.43 18.37
C ASN A 112 -12.43 -13.65 18.01
N ASN A 113 -11.77 -13.06 19.00
CA ASN A 113 -10.45 -12.47 18.81
C ASN A 113 -9.42 -13.56 18.50
N LEU A 114 -8.60 -13.32 17.48
CA LEU A 114 -7.58 -14.25 16.99
C LEU A 114 -6.18 -13.60 17.01
N ARG A 115 -5.16 -14.43 17.16
CA ARG A 115 -3.76 -14.02 16.97
C ARG A 115 -3.42 -14.11 15.50
N VAL A 116 -3.32 -12.96 14.83
CA VAL A 116 -2.95 -12.90 13.41
C VAL A 116 -1.44 -12.90 13.26
N TYR A 117 -0.90 -13.88 12.53
CA TYR A 117 0.53 -14.05 12.31
C TYR A 117 1.01 -13.51 10.97
N GLY A 118 0.11 -13.33 10.01
CA GLY A 118 0.40 -12.68 8.74
C GLY A 118 -0.83 -12.49 7.86
N LEU A 119 -0.61 -11.69 6.82
CA LEU A 119 -1.58 -11.28 5.82
C LEU A 119 -0.89 -11.34 4.46
N MET A 120 -1.51 -11.99 3.49
CA MET A 120 -1.00 -12.10 2.13
C MET A 120 -2.14 -12.05 1.11
N THR A 121 -1.77 -11.86 -0.15
CA THR A 121 -2.67 -11.87 -1.30
C THR A 121 -2.05 -12.72 -2.41
N GLU A 122 -2.85 -13.06 -3.42
CA GLU A 122 -2.34 -13.73 -4.63
C GLU A 122 -1.29 -12.85 -5.33
N PRO A 123 -0.12 -13.39 -5.73
CA PRO A 123 0.91 -12.62 -6.41
C PRO A 123 0.37 -11.90 -7.66
N GLY A 124 0.72 -10.64 -7.79
CA GLY A 124 0.21 -9.75 -8.85
C GLY A 124 -0.86 -8.79 -8.33
N GLU A 125 -1.39 -9.02 -7.12
CA GLU A 125 -2.27 -8.10 -6.39
C GLU A 125 -3.47 -7.63 -7.23
N ASN A 126 -3.96 -8.48 -8.15
CA ASN A 126 -5.07 -8.20 -9.06
C ASN A 126 -6.43 -8.70 -8.54
N THR A 127 -6.44 -9.48 -7.45
CA THR A 127 -7.68 -9.95 -6.81
C THR A 127 -8.02 -9.12 -5.58
N THR A 128 -9.25 -9.31 -5.09
CA THR A 128 -9.75 -8.76 -3.81
C THR A 128 -9.68 -9.78 -2.68
N ILE A 129 -8.92 -10.87 -2.89
CA ILE A 129 -8.87 -12.01 -1.98
C ILE A 129 -7.60 -11.91 -1.14
N PHE A 130 -7.79 -11.81 0.17
CA PHE A 130 -6.72 -11.79 1.14
C PHE A 130 -6.75 -13.04 1.98
N THR A 131 -5.58 -13.62 2.21
CA THR A 131 -5.40 -14.78 3.08
C THR A 131 -4.68 -14.35 4.35
N MET A 132 -5.30 -14.56 5.49
CA MET A 132 -4.69 -14.38 6.81
C MET A 132 -4.43 -15.74 7.44
N PHE A 133 -3.35 -15.84 8.21
CA PHE A 133 -3.07 -17.03 9.00
C PHE A 133 -2.80 -16.64 10.45
N GLY A 134 -3.28 -17.47 11.37
CA GLY A 134 -3.31 -17.14 12.80
C GLY A 134 -3.63 -18.34 13.69
N SER A 135 -3.99 -18.07 14.94
CA SER A 135 -4.49 -19.07 15.89
C SER A 135 -5.50 -18.48 16.88
N PHE A 136 -6.21 -19.37 17.59
CA PHE A 136 -6.99 -19.01 18.78
C PHE A 136 -6.09 -18.58 19.96
N VAL A 137 -6.67 -17.86 20.92
CA VAL A 137 -5.98 -17.22 22.07
C VAL A 137 -5.44 -18.23 23.10
N GLY A 138 -6.08 -19.40 23.25
CA GLY A 138 -5.75 -20.38 24.30
C GLY A 138 -4.87 -21.57 23.87
N ALA A 139 -4.92 -21.96 22.60
CA ALA A 139 -4.11 -23.05 22.06
C ALA A 139 -3.59 -22.66 20.68
N HIS A 140 -2.31 -22.88 20.44
CA HIS A 140 -1.71 -22.62 19.14
C HIS A 140 -2.12 -23.69 18.13
N GLN A 141 -3.19 -23.39 17.39
CA GLN A 141 -3.70 -24.19 16.28
C GLN A 141 -3.74 -23.30 15.04
N TRP A 142 -3.10 -23.77 13.96
CA TRP A 142 -3.08 -23.03 12.70
C TRP A 142 -4.48 -22.89 12.13
N LEU A 143 -4.85 -21.65 11.84
CA LEU A 143 -6.08 -21.27 11.18
C LEU A 143 -5.72 -20.44 9.94
N ILE A 144 -6.37 -20.76 8.81
CA ILE A 144 -6.27 -19.99 7.57
C ILE A 144 -7.64 -19.36 7.33
N LEU A 145 -7.65 -18.05 7.13
CA LEU A 145 -8.84 -17.25 6.86
C LEU A 145 -8.72 -16.66 5.47
N LYS A 146 -9.75 -16.86 4.65
CA LYS A 146 -9.89 -16.22 3.34
C LYS A 146 -10.91 -15.10 3.48
N VAL A 147 -10.52 -13.87 3.13
CA VAL A 147 -11.40 -12.71 3.06
C VAL A 147 -11.51 -12.27 1.62
N ASP A 148 -12.73 -12.09 1.13
CA ASP A 148 -13.00 -11.53 -0.19
C ASP A 148 -13.68 -10.18 -0.05
N LEU A 149 -12.98 -9.12 -0.46
CA LEU A 149 -13.47 -7.75 -0.39
C LEU A 149 -14.12 -7.28 -1.70
N ARG A 150 -14.56 -8.18 -2.58
CA ARG A 150 -15.24 -7.80 -3.84
C ARG A 150 -16.46 -6.90 -3.61
N ASN A 151 -17.18 -7.10 -2.50
CA ASN A 151 -18.36 -6.33 -2.13
C ASN A 151 -18.05 -4.97 -1.47
N ALA A 152 -16.79 -4.63 -1.27
CA ALA A 152 -16.38 -3.27 -0.84
C ALA A 152 -16.56 -2.23 -1.97
N PHE A 153 -16.56 -2.70 -3.23
CA PHE A 153 -16.76 -1.89 -4.42
C PHE A 153 -18.23 -1.84 -4.83
N THR A 154 -18.72 -0.67 -5.23
CA THR A 154 -20.14 -0.46 -5.54
C THR A 154 -20.50 -0.80 -6.97
N TYR A 155 -19.56 -0.73 -7.91
CA TYR A 155 -19.74 -1.06 -9.33
C TYR A 155 -18.42 -1.49 -9.98
N VAL A 156 -18.45 -1.83 -11.27
CA VAL A 156 -17.25 -2.15 -12.08
C VAL A 156 -16.77 -0.88 -12.78
N CYS A 157 -15.46 -0.64 -12.80
CA CYS A 157 -14.92 0.60 -13.35
C CYS A 157 -15.27 0.81 -14.83
N THR A 158 -15.53 2.07 -15.16
CA THR A 158 -15.74 2.57 -16.51
C THR A 158 -14.62 3.54 -16.87
N LYS A 159 -14.59 4.04 -18.11
CA LYS A 159 -13.54 4.95 -18.57
C LYS A 159 -13.47 6.26 -17.76
N ASP A 160 -14.60 6.71 -17.22
CA ASP A 160 -14.70 7.95 -16.47
C ASP A 160 -14.11 7.83 -15.05
N ASP A 161 -13.84 6.61 -14.59
CA ASP A 161 -13.26 6.32 -13.28
C ASP A 161 -11.74 6.38 -13.25
N TYR A 162 -11.11 6.70 -14.38
CA TYR A 162 -9.67 6.70 -14.56
C TYR A 162 -9.11 8.09 -14.88
N LYS A 163 -7.87 8.31 -14.45
CA LYS A 163 -7.06 9.48 -14.78
C LYS A 163 -5.67 9.05 -15.22
N PHE A 164 -5.03 9.84 -16.07
CA PHE A 164 -3.62 9.66 -16.40
C PHE A 164 -2.75 10.35 -15.35
N TRP A 165 -1.70 9.65 -14.91
CA TRP A 165 -0.75 10.13 -13.92
C TRP A 165 0.67 9.72 -14.29
N SER A 166 1.65 10.54 -13.92
CA SER A 166 3.08 10.25 -14.10
C SER A 166 3.86 10.74 -12.87
N PRO A 167 4.92 10.04 -12.44
CA PRO A 167 5.76 10.45 -11.31
C PRO A 167 6.28 11.90 -11.43
N SER A 168 6.61 12.32 -12.65
CA SER A 168 7.16 13.64 -12.95
C SER A 168 6.15 14.81 -12.94
N ALA A 169 4.91 14.62 -12.48
CA ALA A 169 3.85 15.62 -12.66
C ALA A 169 3.87 16.81 -11.67
N VAL A 170 4.86 16.91 -10.76
CA VAL A 170 4.87 17.95 -9.71
C VAL A 170 5.91 19.06 -10.00
N SER A 171 5.36 20.25 -10.25
CA SER A 171 5.91 21.62 -10.26
C SER A 171 7.09 21.97 -11.19
N GLY A 172 6.74 22.36 -12.43
CA GLY A 172 7.56 23.12 -13.37
C GLY A 172 6.89 23.17 -14.75
N PRO A 173 7.15 24.17 -15.62
CA PRO A 173 6.63 24.20 -16.99
C PRO A 173 7.16 23.04 -17.87
N ARG A 174 8.13 22.27 -17.38
CA ARG A 174 8.62 21.03 -17.97
C ARG A 174 8.38 19.88 -17.01
N MET A 175 7.80 18.82 -17.53
CA MET A 175 7.74 17.51 -16.87
C MET A 175 9.17 16.96 -16.85
N PRO A 176 9.84 16.76 -15.69
CA PRO A 176 11.19 16.22 -15.67
C PRO A 176 11.19 14.81 -16.29
N CYS A 177 11.87 14.67 -17.42
CA CYS A 177 12.17 13.36 -17.98
C CYS A 177 13.13 12.64 -17.05
N LEU A 178 12.91 11.35 -16.80
CA LEU A 178 13.76 10.55 -15.94
C LEU A 178 14.46 9.51 -16.81
N LEU A 179 15.79 9.58 -16.87
CA LEU A 179 16.62 8.70 -17.71
C LEU A 179 16.15 8.71 -19.18
N GLY A 180 15.96 9.91 -19.75
CA GLY A 180 15.51 10.11 -21.13
C GLY A 180 14.08 9.64 -21.46
N ARG A 181 13.25 9.31 -20.46
CA ARG A 181 11.89 8.79 -20.68
C ARG A 181 10.85 9.43 -19.76
N LYS A 182 9.61 9.44 -20.24
CA LYS A 182 8.42 9.83 -19.50
C LYS A 182 7.36 8.75 -19.63
N GLU A 183 6.89 8.26 -18.50
CA GLU A 183 5.89 7.20 -18.42
C GLU A 183 4.61 7.74 -17.80
N THR A 184 3.50 7.56 -18.50
CA THR A 184 2.17 7.96 -18.04
C THR A 184 1.29 6.72 -17.88
N TYR A 185 0.71 6.58 -16.69
CA TYR A 185 -0.08 5.45 -16.26
C TYR A 185 -1.54 5.85 -16.12
N GLU A 186 -2.46 5.05 -16.67
CA GLU A 186 -3.88 5.16 -16.32
C GLU A 186 -4.09 4.63 -14.90
N ARG A 187 -4.73 5.40 -14.02
CA ARG A 187 -5.00 5.06 -12.61
C ARG A 187 -6.43 5.37 -12.23
N ARG A 188 -7.03 4.52 -11.41
CA ARG A 188 -8.36 4.78 -10.83
C ARG A 188 -8.32 6.10 -10.04
N VAL A 189 -9.34 6.91 -10.20
CA VAL A 189 -9.54 8.11 -9.39
C VAL A 189 -9.85 7.67 -7.95
N PRO A 190 -9.19 8.24 -6.92
CA PRO A 190 -9.36 7.77 -5.53
C PRO A 190 -10.83 7.62 -5.09
N HIS A 191 -11.69 8.58 -5.45
CA HIS A 191 -13.09 8.61 -5.04
C HIS A 191 -14.05 7.81 -5.94
N SER A 192 -13.58 7.19 -7.02
CA SER A 192 -14.38 6.27 -7.83
C SER A 192 -14.34 4.88 -7.19
N ASN A 193 -15.30 4.54 -6.31
CA ASN A 193 -15.36 3.24 -5.62
C ASN A 193 -15.80 2.08 -6.54
N CYS A 194 -15.01 1.86 -7.58
CA CYS A 194 -15.24 0.86 -8.60
C CYS A 194 -14.17 -0.23 -8.56
N TYR A 195 -14.55 -1.43 -8.98
CA TYR A 195 -13.69 -2.60 -9.08
C TYR A 195 -13.00 -2.62 -10.45
N ASN A 196 -11.65 -2.66 -10.50
CA ASN A 196 -10.90 -2.69 -11.75
C ASN A 196 -11.10 -4.03 -12.49
N GLY A 197 -10.98 -5.15 -11.77
CA GLY A 197 -11.06 -6.48 -12.38
C GLY A 197 -9.72 -7.22 -12.38
N ARG A 198 -9.78 -8.54 -12.24
CA ARG A 198 -8.59 -9.41 -12.24
C ARG A 198 -7.76 -9.32 -13.54
N ASP A 199 -8.46 -9.12 -14.65
CA ASP A 199 -7.89 -9.08 -15.99
C ASP A 199 -7.61 -7.63 -16.45
N TYR A 200 -7.65 -6.65 -15.54
CA TYR A 200 -7.33 -5.26 -15.85
C TYR A 200 -5.86 -5.15 -16.27
N ASP A 201 -5.64 -4.85 -17.55
CA ASP A 201 -4.34 -4.53 -18.10
C ASP A 201 -4.21 -3.02 -18.24
N ARG A 202 -3.32 -2.43 -17.42
CA ARG A 202 -3.22 -0.98 -17.25
C ARG A 202 -2.58 -0.34 -18.50
N PRO A 203 -3.25 0.61 -19.17
CA PRO A 203 -2.61 1.38 -20.22
C PRO A 203 -1.42 2.19 -19.70
N VAL A 204 -0.27 2.03 -20.37
CA VAL A 204 0.95 2.80 -20.12
C VAL A 204 1.38 3.48 -21.42
N LYS A 205 1.60 4.80 -21.36
CA LYS A 205 2.15 5.59 -22.46
C LYS A 205 3.60 5.92 -22.15
N LEU A 206 4.49 5.62 -23.10
CA LEU A 206 5.91 5.92 -23.02
C LEU A 206 6.27 6.99 -24.05
N GLU A 207 6.88 8.07 -23.59
CA GLU A 207 7.42 9.15 -24.42
C GLU A 207 8.94 9.21 -24.21
N VAL A 208 9.70 9.22 -25.30
CA VAL A 208 11.17 9.39 -25.27
C VAL A 208 11.47 10.88 -25.32
N CYS A 209 12.35 11.34 -24.45
CA CYS A 209 12.74 12.74 -24.34
C CYS A 209 14.03 13.02 -25.12
N GLU A 210 14.26 14.29 -25.46
CA GLU A 210 15.58 14.75 -25.90
C GLU A 210 16.57 14.67 -24.74
N CYS A 211 17.83 14.35 -25.03
CA CYS A 211 18.86 14.20 -24.01
C CYS A 211 19.26 15.57 -23.43
N GLU A 212 19.38 15.63 -22.11
CA GLU A 212 19.96 16.77 -21.38
C GLU A 212 21.38 16.42 -20.89
N LEU A 213 22.12 17.38 -20.36
CA LEU A 213 23.50 17.15 -19.89
C LEU A 213 23.53 16.15 -18.72
N GLU A 214 22.47 16.14 -17.93
CA GLU A 214 22.24 15.28 -16.77
C GLU A 214 22.07 13.80 -17.15
N ASP A 215 21.82 13.48 -18.42
CA ASP A 215 21.69 12.10 -18.91
C ASP A 215 23.05 11.42 -19.17
N PHE A 216 24.18 12.14 -19.03
CA PHE A 216 25.52 11.61 -19.25
C PHE A 216 26.29 11.45 -17.94
N GLU A 217 27.03 10.36 -17.80
CA GLU A 217 28.03 10.16 -16.75
C GLU A 217 29.45 10.44 -17.26
N TRP A 218 30.35 10.78 -16.34
CA TRP A 218 31.75 11.12 -16.63
C TRP A 218 32.62 9.88 -16.83
#